data_AF-A0A3P1XDA0-F1
#
_entry.id   AF-A0A3P1XDA0-F1
#
_cell.length_a   1.000
_cell.length_b   1.000
_cell.length_c   1.000
_cell.angle_alpha   90.00
_cell.angle_beta   90.00
_cell.angle_gamma   90.00
#
_symmetry.space_group_name_H-M   'P 1'
#
loop_
_entity.id
_entity.type
_entity.pdbx_description
1 polymer ?
#
loop_
_entity_poly.entity_id
_entity_poly.type
_entity_poly.pdbx_seq_one_letter_code
_entity_poly.pdbx_strand_id
1 'polypeptide(L)'
;MTVSSTISVFCRDGVFRTVYCHLHGEPTWNGRILHTHYATGQQAEALVEHGDIRCLGPRCDKPAGHTLQNPVDGVTAYYGRDSGFRMDSEAREYR
;
A
#
# COMPACT_ATOMS: atom_id res chain seq x y z
N MET A 1 3.34 4.33 19.99
CA MET A 1 3.87 5.21 18.93
C MET A 1 3.75 4.44 17.63
N THR A 2 3.10 5.02 16.62
CA THR A 2 3.04 4.42 15.28
C THR A 2 4.13 5.03 14.43
N VAL A 3 4.83 4.20 13.65
CA VAL A 3 5.79 4.67 12.65
C VAL A 3 5.06 4.64 11.31
N SER A 4 4.84 5.82 10.72
CA SER A 4 4.29 5.93 9.38
C SER A 4 5.41 6.06 8.35
N SER A 5 5.10 5.73 7.10
CA SER A 5 6.06 5.79 6.00
C SER A 5 5.40 6.32 4.74
N THR A 6 6.23 6.77 3.81
CA THR A 6 5.84 7.10 2.45
C THR A 6 6.45 6.05 1.52
N ILE A 7 5.64 5.48 0.64
CA ILE A 7 6.08 4.50 -0.35
C ILE A 7 5.92 5.14 -1.72
N SER A 8 7.03 5.32 -2.42
CA SER A 8 7.07 5.93 -3.76
C SER A 8 7.59 4.92 -4.77
N VAL A 9 6.91 4.81 -5.91
CA VAL A 9 7.25 3.92 -7.02
C VAL A 9 7.45 4.76 -8.27
N PHE A 10 8.60 4.60 -8.91
CA PHE A 10 8.83 5.13 -10.25
C PHE A 10 8.20 4.19 -11.27
N CYS A 11 7.07 4.60 -11.84
CA CYS A 11 6.27 3.77 -12.72
C CYS A 11 6.81 3.78 -14.16
N ARG A 12 6.43 2.77 -14.95
CA ARG A 12 6.83 2.61 -16.36
C ARG A 12 6.43 3.77 -17.28
N ASP A 13 5.41 4.53 -16.91
CA ASP A 13 4.98 5.74 -17.61
C ASP A 13 5.82 6.98 -17.27
N GLY A 14 6.86 6.83 -16.44
CA GLY A 14 7.77 7.90 -16.05
C GLY A 14 7.23 8.81 -14.94
N VAL A 15 6.16 8.42 -14.25
CA VAL A 15 5.56 9.16 -13.15
C VAL A 15 5.89 8.47 -11.82
N PHE A 16 6.19 9.26 -10.78
CA PHE A 16 6.27 8.74 -9.42
C PHE A 16 4.88 8.66 -8.81
N ARG A 17 4.41 7.44 -8.49
CA ARG A 17 3.20 7.23 -7.68
C ARG A 17 3.57 7.02 -6.23
N THR A 18 3.02 7.84 -5.37
CA THR A 18 3.37 7.89 -3.95
C THR A 18 2.15 7.71 -3.06
N VAL A 19 2.23 6.80 -2.12
CA VAL A 19 1.18 6.51 -1.14
C VAL A 19 1.70 6.69 0.28
N TYR A 20 0.82 7.13 1.16
CA TYR A 20 1.03 7.13 2.61
C TYR A 20 0.77 5.74 3.18
N CYS A 21 1.60 5.28 4.12
CA CYS A 21 1.38 4.05 4.89
C CYS A 21 1.39 4.34 6.39
N HIS A 22 0.26 4.10 7.05
CA HIS A 22 0.03 4.54 8.44
C HIS A 22 0.80 3.75 9.50
N LEU A 23 0.95 2.44 9.30
CA LEU A 23 1.54 1.52 10.28
C LEU A 23 2.83 0.89 9.77
N HIS A 24 3.70 0.54 10.72
CA HIS A 24 4.90 -0.28 10.53
C HIS A 24 5.92 0.23 9.50
N GLY A 25 6.07 1.55 9.41
CA GLY A 25 6.95 2.22 8.45
C GLY A 25 8.45 1.90 8.56
N GLU A 26 8.89 1.20 9.60
CA GLU A 26 10.27 0.79 9.79
C GLU A 26 10.80 -0.15 8.67
N PRO A 27 12.09 -0.04 8.28
CA PRO A 27 12.68 -0.92 7.26
C PRO A 27 12.63 -2.42 7.62
N THR A 28 12.64 -2.75 8.91
CA THR A 28 12.53 -4.14 9.40
C THR A 28 11.17 -4.78 9.12
N TRP A 29 10.13 -3.97 8.90
CA TRP A 29 8.78 -4.40 8.56
C TRP A 29 8.39 -4.03 7.13
N ASN A 30 8.04 -2.77 6.86
CA ASN A 30 7.63 -2.34 5.53
C ASN A 30 8.75 -2.55 4.50
N GLY A 31 9.99 -2.19 4.85
CA GLY A 31 11.14 -2.41 3.97
C GLY A 31 11.33 -3.89 3.60
N ARG A 32 11.22 -4.79 4.59
CA ARG A 32 11.29 -6.24 4.37
C ARG A 32 10.16 -6.73 3.47
N ILE A 33 8.91 -6.29 3.69
CA ILE A 33 7.76 -6.71 2.88
C ILE A 33 7.92 -6.23 1.44
N LEU A 34 8.26 -4.95 1.23
CA LEU A 34 8.51 -4.37 -0.09
C LEU A 34 9.60 -5.13 -0.82
N HIS A 35 10.73 -5.38 -0.17
CA HIS A 35 11.85 -6.10 -0.75
C HIS A 35 11.52 -7.57 -1.09
N THR A 36 10.69 -8.24 -0.28
CA THR A 36 10.40 -9.67 -0.44
C THR A 36 9.26 -9.95 -1.40
N HIS A 37 8.21 -9.11 -1.40
CA HIS A 37 6.95 -9.39 -2.09
C HIS A 37 6.63 -8.42 -3.23
N TYR A 38 7.24 -7.23 -3.25
CA TYR A 38 7.03 -6.19 -4.27
C TYR A 38 8.34 -5.79 -4.95
N ALA A 39 9.20 -6.78 -5.23
CA ALA A 39 10.55 -6.58 -5.75
C ALA A 39 10.60 -6.18 -7.24
N THR A 40 9.50 -6.35 -7.98
CA THR A 40 9.42 -5.98 -9.39
C THR A 40 8.59 -4.71 -9.59
N GLY A 41 8.86 -3.97 -10.66
CA GLY A 41 8.10 -2.76 -10.99
C GLY A 41 6.59 -3.02 -11.15
N GLN A 42 6.21 -4.17 -11.73
CA GLN A 42 4.80 -4.55 -11.87
C GLN A 42 4.11 -4.78 -10.52
N GLN A 43 4.78 -5.43 -9.57
CA GLN A 43 4.23 -5.65 -8.23
C GLN A 43 4.15 -4.34 -7.45
N ALA A 44 5.20 -3.50 -7.53
CA ALA A 44 5.24 -2.22 -6.86
C ALA A 44 4.18 -1.25 -7.40
N GLU A 45 3.97 -1.22 -8.72
CA GLU A 45 2.89 -0.46 -9.36
C GLU A 45 1.51 -0.93 -8.89
N ALA A 46 1.24 -2.24 -8.91
CA ALA A 46 -0.02 -2.79 -8.44
C ALA A 46 -0.30 -2.49 -6.96
N LEU A 47 0.75 -2.39 -6.14
CA LEU A 47 0.62 -2.01 -4.73
C LEU A 47 0.11 -0.57 -4.58
N VAL A 48 0.70 0.39 -5.30
CA VAL A 48 0.38 1.83 -5.12
C VAL A 48 -0.90 2.25 -5.85
N GLU A 49 -1.35 1.48 -6.84
CA GLU A 49 -2.59 1.75 -7.61
C GLU A 49 -3.85 1.80 -6.73
N HIS A 50 -3.85 1.15 -5.58
CA HIS A 50 -4.99 1.13 -4.65
C HIS A 50 -4.99 2.27 -3.62
N GLY A 51 -4.00 3.17 -3.68
CA GLY A 51 -3.93 4.37 -2.86
C GLY A 51 -3.28 4.18 -1.48
N ASP A 52 -3.60 5.07 -0.55
CA ASP A 52 -3.02 5.13 0.79
C ASP A 52 -3.37 3.88 1.62
N ILE A 53 -2.37 3.42 2.36
CA ILE A 53 -2.32 2.14 3.07
C ILE A 53 -2.46 2.39 4.57
N ARG A 54 -3.32 1.60 5.22
CA ARG A 54 -3.35 1.52 6.68
C ARG A 54 -2.23 0.62 7.20
N CYS A 55 -2.11 -0.59 6.64
CA CYS A 55 -1.09 -1.57 7.02
C CYS A 55 -0.65 -2.36 5.78
N LEU A 56 0.66 -2.41 5.54
CA LEU A 56 1.24 -3.13 4.41
C LEU A 56 1.27 -4.64 4.68
N GLY A 57 0.82 -5.42 3.71
CA GLY A 57 0.88 -6.89 3.73
C GLY A 57 1.65 -7.45 2.52
N PRO A 58 2.06 -8.73 2.56
CA PRO A 58 2.75 -9.41 1.46
C PRO A 58 1.92 -9.60 0.19
N ARG A 59 0.60 -9.37 0.23
CA ARG A 59 -0.28 -9.40 -0.94
C ARG A 59 -1.17 -8.17 -0.98
N CYS A 60 -1.46 -7.66 -2.17
CA CYS A 60 -2.32 -6.49 -2.35
C CYS A 60 -3.67 -6.82 -3.03
N ASP A 61 -4.03 -8.10 -3.18
CA ASP A 61 -5.34 -8.48 -3.70
C ASP A 61 -6.47 -8.16 -2.71
N LYS A 62 -7.73 -8.28 -3.16
CA LYS A 62 -8.92 -8.08 -2.33
C LYS A 62 -9.74 -9.38 -2.21
N PRO A 63 -9.39 -10.28 -1.27
CA PRO A 63 -10.20 -11.47 -1.04
C PRO A 63 -11.59 -11.10 -0.48
N ALA A 64 -12.55 -12.00 -0.66
CA ALA A 64 -13.92 -11.80 -0.17
C ALA A 64 -13.94 -11.58 1.34
N GLY A 65 -14.68 -10.57 1.80
CA GLY A 65 -14.80 -10.23 3.22
C GLY A 65 -13.66 -9.39 3.80
N HIS A 66 -12.64 -9.03 3.01
CA HIS A 66 -11.58 -8.13 3.45
C HIS A 66 -12.08 -6.68 3.57
N THR A 67 -12.00 -6.11 4.78
CA THR A 67 -12.31 -4.72 5.08
C THR A 67 -11.32 -4.15 6.11
N LEU A 68 -11.33 -2.84 6.36
CA LEU A 68 -10.50 -2.26 7.43
C LEU A 68 -10.86 -2.77 8.83
N GLN A 69 -12.13 -3.14 9.06
CA GLN A 69 -12.62 -3.67 10.33
C GLN A 69 -12.37 -5.18 10.45
N ASN A 70 -12.30 -5.88 9.31
CA ASN A 70 -12.01 -7.31 9.24
C ASN A 70 -10.91 -7.57 8.21
N PRO A 71 -9.65 -7.15 8.50
CA PRO A 71 -8.55 -7.36 7.59
C PRO A 71 -8.18 -8.84 7.57
N VAL A 72 -8.02 -9.38 6.36
CA VAL A 72 -7.48 -10.73 6.16
C VAL A 72 -5.96 -10.69 6.38
N ASP A 73 -5.46 -11.61 7.18
CA ASP A 73 -4.03 -11.74 7.48
C ASP A 73 -3.19 -11.86 6.20
N GLY A 74 -2.11 -11.10 6.15
CA GLY A 74 -1.20 -11.09 5.00
C GLY A 74 -1.67 -10.24 3.80
N VAL A 75 -2.82 -9.56 3.90
CA VAL A 75 -3.33 -8.68 2.83
C VAL A 75 -3.15 -7.22 3.22
N THR A 76 -2.64 -6.40 2.29
CA THR A 76 -2.54 -4.96 2.45
C THR A 76 -3.92 -4.35 2.63
N ALA A 77 -4.09 -3.61 3.70
CA ALA A 77 -5.32 -2.91 4.04
C ALA A 77 -5.24 -1.46 3.57
N TYR A 78 -6.12 -1.05 2.64
CA TYR A 78 -6.13 0.28 2.05
C TYR A 78 -7.25 1.16 2.60
N TYR A 79 -6.98 2.45 2.78
CA TYR A 79 -7.98 3.39 3.28
C TYR A 79 -9.17 3.54 2.33
N GLY A 80 -8.93 3.85 1.05
CA GLY A 80 -10.00 4.02 0.07
C GLY A 80 -10.73 2.70 -0.20
N ARG A 81 -9.99 1.68 -0.63
CA ARG A 81 -10.55 0.41 -1.09
C ARG A 81 -11.32 -0.35 -0.01
N ASP A 82 -10.84 -0.36 1.23
CA ASP A 82 -11.30 -1.29 2.27
C ASP A 82 -12.11 -0.64 3.40
N SER A 83 -12.24 0.69 3.41
CA SER A 83 -13.03 1.39 4.45
C SER A 83 -14.54 1.29 4.27
N GLY A 84 -15.01 1.02 3.05
CA GLY A 84 -16.43 1.10 2.69
C GLY A 84 -16.96 2.53 2.48
N PHE A 85 -16.09 3.55 2.55
CA PHE A 85 -16.44 4.95 2.31
C PHE A 85 -15.54 5.55 1.23
N ARG A 86 -16.05 6.56 0.54
CA ARG A 86 -15.22 7.35 -0.37
C ARG A 86 -14.26 8.20 0.44
N MET A 87 -12.96 7.92 0.32
CA MET A 87 -11.88 8.68 0.92
C MET A 87 -11.03 9.33 -0.17
N ASP A 88 -10.44 10.48 0.12
CA ASP A 88 -9.40 11.08 -0.72
C ASP A 88 -8.06 10.46 -0.33
N SER A 89 -7.81 9.28 -0.89
CA SER A 89 -6.68 8.41 -0.53
C SER A 89 -5.96 7.89 -1.76
N GLU A 90 -6.13 8.53 -2.92
CA GLU A 90 -5.48 8.09 -4.15
C GLU A 90 -3.97 8.36 -4.10
N ALA A 91 -3.19 7.59 -4.87
CA ALA A 91 -1.76 7.82 -4.99
C ALA A 91 -1.48 9.21 -5.55
N ARG A 92 -0.54 9.92 -4.94
CA ARG A 92 -0.08 11.23 -5.40
C ARG A 92 0.93 11.02 -6.52
N GLU A 93 0.73 11.72 -7.63
CA GLU A 93 1.60 11.67 -8.81
C GLU A 93 2.60 12.83 -8.83
N TYR A 94 3.88 12.54 -9.09
CA TYR A 94 4.95 13.53 -9.22
C TYR A 94 5.74 13.27 -10.51
N ARG A 95 6.22 14.34 -11.15
CA ARG A 95 7.07 14.32 -12.36
C ARG A 95 8.39 15.00 -12.08
#